data_AF-A0A150Y1B7-F1
#
_entry.id   AF-A0A150Y1B7-F1
#
_cell.length_a   1.000
_cell.length_b   1.000
_cell.length_c   1.000
_cell.angle_alpha   90.00
_cell.angle_beta   90.00
_cell.angle_gamma   90.00
#
_symmetry.space_group_name_H-M   'P 1'
#
loop_
_entity.id
_entity.type
_entity.pdbx_description
1 polymer ?
#
loop_
_entity_poly.entity_id
_entity_poly.type
_entity_poly.pdbx_seq_one_letter_code
_entity_poly.pdbx_strand_id
1 'polypeptide(L)'
;MDLDQHPGKKIKWIIDNYEKGNSAEFARKVALSGPTVKSYIDEKTKPGYDALQSILRVYPQINLHWFILNQGPIQRELQDNELDILEENHRLREGIKSLYAVYVEGNN
;
A
#
# COMPACT_ATOMS: atom_id res chain seq x y z
N MET A 1 9.97 -14.48 -11.63
CA MET A 1 10.73 -13.23 -11.90
C MET A 1 11.55 -12.97 -10.67
N ASP A 2 12.86 -13.21 -10.75
CA ASP A 2 13.78 -12.94 -9.64
C ASP A 2 14.00 -11.43 -9.61
N LEU A 3 13.17 -10.73 -8.83
CA LEU A 3 13.34 -9.30 -8.63
C LEU A 3 14.66 -9.12 -7.88
N ASP A 4 15.62 -8.45 -8.52
CA ASP A 4 16.83 -7.98 -7.87
C ASP A 4 16.46 -7.31 -6.54
N GLN A 5 17.09 -7.79 -5.47
CA GLN A 5 16.72 -7.53 -4.09
C GLN A 5 17.05 -6.10 -3.64
N HIS A 6 17.67 -5.29 -4.50
CA HIS A 6 17.96 -3.90 -4.18
C HIS A 6 16.66 -3.11 -3.90
N PRO A 7 16.56 -2.37 -2.78
CA PRO A 7 15.37 -1.59 -2.42
C PRO A 7 14.90 -0.63 -3.52
N GLY A 8 15.84 -0.09 -4.31
CA GLY A 8 15.55 0.76 -5.47
C GLY A 8 14.70 0.08 -6.54
N LYS A 9 14.95 -1.21 -6.83
CA LYS A 9 14.18 -2.00 -7.79
C LYS A 9 12.78 -2.30 -7.26
N LYS A 10 12.65 -2.55 -5.96
CA LYS A 10 11.35 -2.74 -5.30
C LYS A 10 10.52 -1.46 -5.31
N ILE A 11 11.15 -0.31 -5.05
CA ILE A 11 10.51 1.01 -5.18
C ILE A 11 10.02 1.22 -6.61
N LYS A 12 10.86 0.93 -7.61
CA LYS A 12 10.45 1.00 -9.02
C LYS A 12 9.25 0.09 -9.31
N TRP A 13 9.28 -1.16 -8.83
CA TRP A 13 8.17 -2.09 -8.98
C TRP A 13 6.88 -1.54 -8.35
N ILE A 14 6.93 -0.93 -7.16
CA ILE A 14 5.77 -0.28 -6.53
C ILE A 14 5.24 0.85 -7.41
N ILE A 15 6.13 1.69 -7.94
CA ILE A 15 5.75 2.81 -8.83
C ILE A 15 5.05 2.28 -10.09
N ASP A 16 5.61 1.25 -10.72
CA ASP A 16 5.06 0.67 -11.94
C ASP A 16 3.67 0.05 -11.71
N ASN A 17 3.46 -0.62 -10.57
CA ASN A 17 2.22 -1.36 -10.30
C ASN A 17 1.12 -0.55 -9.61
N TYR A 18 1.47 0.37 -8.70
CA TYR A 18 0.48 1.15 -7.93
C TYR A 18 0.31 2.58 -8.44
N GLU A 19 1.33 3.14 -9.11
CA GLU A 19 1.33 4.52 -9.61
C GLU A 19 1.41 4.60 -11.14
N LYS A 20 1.26 3.47 -11.85
CA LYS A 20 1.29 3.40 -13.32
C LYS A 20 2.57 3.99 -13.92
N GLY A 21 3.70 3.80 -13.25
CA GLY A 21 5.00 4.34 -13.66
C GLY A 21 5.25 5.80 -13.25
N ASN A 22 4.29 6.46 -12.57
CA ASN A 22 4.42 7.87 -12.20
C ASN A 22 5.25 8.05 -10.91
N SER A 23 6.54 8.25 -11.08
CA SER A 23 7.47 8.48 -9.96
C SER A 23 7.16 9.76 -9.16
N ALA A 24 6.55 10.77 -9.78
CA ALA A 24 6.19 12.01 -9.10
C ALA A 24 4.96 11.85 -8.20
N GLU A 25 3.99 11.04 -8.61
CA GLU A 25 2.84 10.66 -7.77
C GLU A 25 3.32 9.88 -6.53
N PHE A 26 4.15 8.87 -6.74
CA PHE A 26 4.78 8.12 -5.65
C PHE A 26 5.48 9.06 -4.67
N ALA A 27 6.38 9.93 -5.17
CA ALA A 27 7.13 10.87 -4.35
C ALA A 27 6.21 11.75 -3.48
N ARG A 28 5.12 12.27 -4.05
CA ARG A 28 4.12 13.06 -3.31
C ARG A 28 3.43 12.23 -2.22
N LYS A 29 2.96 11.02 -2.54
CA LYS A 29 2.25 10.17 -1.58
C LYS A 29 3.12 9.77 -0.39
N VAL A 30 4.38 9.40 -0.64
CA VAL A 30 5.32 9.01 0.43
C VAL A 30 6.08 10.20 1.03
N ALA A 31 5.70 11.43 0.71
CA ALA A 31 6.32 12.66 1.21
C ALA A 31 7.85 12.71 1.02
N LEU A 32 8.34 12.21 -0.12
CA LEU A 32 9.75 12.28 -0.50
C LEU A 32 9.94 13.24 -1.68
N SER A 33 11.15 13.80 -1.81
CA SER A 33 11.48 14.62 -2.98
C SER A 33 11.65 13.74 -4.23
N GLY A 34 11.31 14.26 -5.40
CA GLY A 34 11.56 13.60 -6.69
C GLY A 34 13.04 13.18 -6.87
N PRO A 35 14.02 14.05 -6.59
CA PRO A 35 15.44 13.67 -6.62
C PRO A 35 15.80 12.52 -5.67
N THR A 36 15.25 12.50 -4.47
CA THR A 36 15.46 11.39 -3.50
C THR A 36 14.95 10.08 -4.07
N VAL A 37 13.72 10.06 -4.59
CA VAL A 37 13.11 8.87 -5.22
C VAL A 37 13.95 8.41 -6.41
N LYS A 38 14.37 9.33 -7.27
CA LYS A 38 15.25 9.02 -8.41
C LYS A 38 16.58 8.41 -7.95
N SER A 39 17.19 8.95 -6.90
CA SER A 39 18.44 8.43 -6.33
C SER A 39 18.29 7.00 -5.82
N TYR A 40 17.12 6.65 -5.25
CA TYR A 40 16.82 5.27 -4.84
C TYR A 40 16.66 4.34 -6.04
N ILE A 41 15.90 4.74 -7.07
CA ILE A 41 15.66 3.94 -8.28
C ILE A 41 16.95 3.71 -9.07
N ASP A 42 17.79 4.73 -9.17
CA ASP A 42 19.11 4.69 -9.81
C ASP A 42 20.16 4.00 -8.90
N GLU A 43 19.76 3.50 -7.73
CA GLU A 43 20.58 2.74 -6.77
C GLU A 43 21.78 3.50 -6.21
N LYS A 44 21.79 4.83 -6.33
CA LYS A 44 22.85 5.71 -5.81
C LYS A 44 22.80 5.83 -4.30
N THR A 45 21.61 5.74 -3.72
CA THR A 45 21.38 5.77 -2.28
C THR A 45 20.36 4.71 -1.88
N LYS A 46 20.43 4.26 -0.63
CA LYS A 46 19.43 3.37 -0.05
C LYS A 46 18.41 4.17 0.76
N PRO A 47 17.13 3.78 0.78
CA PRO A 47 16.13 4.39 1.65
C PRO A 47 16.51 4.18 3.11
N GLY A 48 16.54 5.27 3.87
CA GLY A 48 16.68 5.22 5.33
C GLY A 48 15.37 4.82 6.01
N TYR A 49 15.40 4.71 7.34
CA TYR A 49 14.26 4.28 8.15
C TYR A 49 12.98 5.09 7.88
N ASP A 50 13.05 6.42 7.87
CA ASP A 50 11.88 7.28 7.65
C ASP A 50 11.25 7.08 6.27
N ALA A 51 12.09 6.90 5.25
CA ALA A 51 11.63 6.60 3.90
C ALA A 51 10.94 5.23 3.83
N LEU A 52 11.51 4.20 4.47
CA LEU A 52 10.91 2.87 4.56
C LEU A 52 9.55 2.92 5.25
N GLN A 53 9.46 3.59 6.41
CA GLN A 53 8.22 3.75 7.16
C GLN A 53 7.14 4.46 6.35
N SER A 54 7.51 5.55 5.65
CA SER A 54 6.56 6.29 4.83
C SER A 54 6.01 5.44 3.69
N ILE A 55 6.88 4.70 2.98
CA ILE A 55 6.47 3.78 1.91
C ILE A 55 5.50 2.72 2.45
N LEU A 56 5.84 2.04 3.54
CA LEU A 56 5.01 0.97 4.10
C LEU A 56 3.67 1.46 4.66
N ARG A 57 3.62 2.71 5.14
CA ARG A 57 2.37 3.34 5.59
C ARG A 57 1.43 3.65 4.42
N VAL A 58 1.97 4.11 3.30
CA VAL A 58 1.19 4.44 2.10
C VAL A 58 0.77 3.19 1.32
N TYR A 59 1.60 2.15 1.36
CA TYR A 59 1.36 0.89 0.66
C TYR A 59 1.26 -0.29 1.65
N PRO A 60 0.24 -0.32 2.54
CA PRO A 60 0.10 -1.35 3.58
C PRO A 60 -0.17 -2.76 3.02
N GLN A 61 -0.56 -2.85 1.75
CA GLN A 61 -0.70 -4.12 1.01
C GLN A 61 0.66 -4.75 0.65
N ILE A 62 1.77 -4.02 0.79
CA ILE A 62 3.11 -4.57 0.56
C ILE A 62 3.56 -5.33 1.80
N ASN A 63 4.07 -6.54 1.60
CA ASN A 63 4.65 -7.33 2.67
C ASN A 63 5.98 -6.72 3.12
N LEU A 64 6.06 -6.38 4.40
CA LEU A 64 7.27 -5.90 5.06
C LEU A 64 8.48 -6.84 4.86
N HIS A 65 8.26 -8.14 5.04
CA HIS A 65 9.31 -9.15 4.94
C HIS A 65 9.87 -9.21 3.52
N TRP A 66 9.00 -9.06 2.52
CA TRP A 66 9.47 -9.01 1.14
C TRP A 66 10.28 -7.75 0.91
N PHE A 67 9.80 -6.60 1.38
CA PHE A 67 10.45 -5.33 1.10
C PHE A 67 11.82 -5.20 1.78
N ILE A 68 11.90 -5.52 3.08
CA ILE A 68 13.10 -5.31 3.91
C ILE A 68 14.00 -6.54 3.99
N LEU A 69 13.40 -7.73 4.18
CA LEU A 69 14.14 -8.96 4.48
C LEU A 69 14.39 -9.84 3.25
N ASN A 70 13.85 -9.47 2.09
CA ASN A 70 13.92 -10.26 0.85
C ASN A 70 13.22 -11.63 0.99
N GLN A 71 12.18 -11.71 1.83
CA GLN A 71 11.52 -12.96 2.20
C GLN A 71 10.02 -12.89 1.98
N GLY A 72 9.43 -14.01 1.57
CA GLY A 72 7.98 -14.12 1.40
C GLY A 72 7.44 -13.41 0.15
N PRO A 73 6.11 -13.43 -0.03
CA PRO A 73 5.45 -12.85 -1.20
C PRO A 73 5.46 -11.33 -1.17
N ILE A 74 5.33 -10.70 -2.35
CA ILE A 74 5.31 -9.24 -2.49
C ILE A 74 4.13 -8.60 -1.74
N GLN A 75 2.95 -9.20 -1.89
CA GLN A 75 1.73 -8.74 -1.26
C GLN A 75 1.60 -9.34 0.13
N ARG A 76 1.09 -8.55 1.06
CA ARG A 76 0.73 -9.00 2.40
C ARG A 76 -0.51 -9.88 2.29
N GLU A 77 -0.41 -11.09 2.84
CA GLU A 77 -1.58 -11.94 3.06
C GLU A 77 -2.27 -11.47 4.35
N LEU A 78 -3.60 -11.32 4.27
CA LEU A 78 -4.41 -11.05 5.44
C LEU A 78 -4.56 -12.35 6.22
N GLN A 79 -4.43 -12.26 7.54
CA GLN A 79 -4.73 -13.39 8.41
C GLN A 79 -6.25 -13.59 8.51
N ASP A 80 -6.68 -14.81 8.82
CA ASP A 80 -8.11 -15.17 8.92
C ASP A 80 -8.88 -14.22 9.85
N ASN A 81 -8.30 -13.84 10.98
CA ASN A 81 -8.91 -12.87 11.89
C ASN A 81 -9.07 -11.46 11.29
N GLU A 82 -8.12 -11.01 10.46
CA GLU A 82 -8.24 -9.73 9.74
C GLU A 82 -9.35 -9.82 8.68
N LEU A 83 -9.49 -10.96 8.02
CA LEU A 83 -10.57 -11.23 7.07
C LEU A 83 -11.93 -11.22 7.77
N ASP A 84 -12.08 -11.92 8.89
CA ASP A 84 -13.30 -11.95 9.70
C ASP A 84 -13.73 -10.52 10.10
N ILE A 85 -12.78 -9.70 10.54
CA ILE A 85 -13.02 -8.29 10.90
C ILE A 85 -13.48 -7.48 9.68
N LEU A 86 -12.90 -7.69 8.51
CA LEU A 86 -13.30 -6.98 7.29
C LEU A 86 -14.69 -7.39 6.83
N GLU A 87 -15.02 -8.68 6.89
CA GLU A 87 -16.35 -9.21 6.57
C GLU A 87 -17.42 -8.62 7.51
N GLU A 88 -17.15 -8.59 8.81
CA GLU A 88 -18.06 -8.01 9.79
C GLU A 88 -18.26 -6.50 9.56
N ASN A 89 -17.19 -5.75 9.30
CA ASN A 89 -17.28 -4.33 8.97
C ASN A 89 -18.11 -4.07 7.70
N HIS A 90 -17.97 -4.92 6.69
CA HIS A 90 -18.78 -4.84 5.47
C HIS A 90 -20.26 -5.09 5.78
N ARG A 91 -20.58 -6.15 6.54
CA ARG A 91 -21.95 -6.50 6.96
C ARG A 91 -22.62 -5.33 7.70
N LEU A 92 -21.90 -4.71 8.64
CA LEU A 92 -22.41 -3.57 9.40
C LEU A 92 -22.73 -2.36 8.50
N ARG A 93 -21.88 -2.05 7.53
CA ARG A 93 -22.10 -0.94 6.59
C ARG A 93 -23.33 -1.14 5.73
N GLU A 94 -23.54 -2.35 5.21
CA GLU A 94 -24.73 -2.65 4.42
C GLU A 94 -26.01 -2.60 5.28
N GLY A 95 -25.96 -3.12 6.50
CA GLY A 95 -27.08 -3.00 7.44
C GLY A 95 -27.47 -1.55 7.72
N ILE A 96 -26.49 -0.67 7.94
CA ILE A 96 -26.72 0.77 8.14
C ILE A 96 -27.39 1.40 6.90
N LYS A 97 -26.91 1.10 5.69
CA LYS A 97 -27.51 1.61 4.45
C LYS A 97 -28.97 1.19 4.31
N SER A 98 -29.29 -0.08 4.60
CA SER A 98 -30.67 -0.57 4.55
C SER A 98 -31.57 0.16 5.54
N LEU A 99 -31.11 0.39 6.78
CA LEU A 99 -31.87 1.15 7.77
C LEU A 99 -32.14 2.60 7.33
N TYR A 100 -31.14 3.27 6.73
CA TYR A 100 -31.31 4.61 6.18
C TYR A 100 -32.34 4.67 5.05
N ALA A 101 -32.34 3.68 4.14
CA ALA A 101 -33.32 3.63 3.05
C ALA A 101 -34.75 3.52 3.60
N VAL A 102 -34.98 2.62 4.56
CA VAL A 102 -36.28 2.46 5.22
C VAL A 102 -36.73 3.75 5.92
N TYR A 103 -35.82 4.45 6.59
CA TYR A 103 -36.15 5.72 7.24
C TYR A 103 -36.57 6.80 6.24
N VAL A 104 -35.87 6.93 5.10
CA VAL A 104 -36.18 7.93 4.07
C VAL A 104 -37.48 7.60 3.35
N GLU A 105 -37.73 6.34 3.03
CA GLU A 105 -38.94 5.89 2.34
C GLU A 105 -40.19 5.91 3.24
N GLY A 106 -40.03 5.66 4.54
CA GLY A 106 -41.12 5.68 5.52
C GLY A 106 -41.55 7.08 5.99
N ASN A 107 -40.89 8.15 5.51
CA ASN A 107 -41.16 9.54 5.90
C ASN A 107 -41.79 10.38 4.76
N ASN A 108 -42.29 9.73 3.71
CA ASN A 108 -43.05 10.32 2.58
C ASN A 108 -44.52 9.91 2.61
#